data_AF-A0A967CF64-F1
#
_entry.id   AF-A0A967CF64-F1
#
_cell.length_a   1.000
_cell.length_b   1.000
_cell.length_c   1.000
_cell.angle_alpha   90.00
_cell.angle_beta   90.00
_cell.angle_gamma   90.00
#
_symmetry.space_group_name_H-M   'P 1'
#
loop_
_entity.id
_entity.type
_entity.pdbx_description
1 polymer ?
#
loop_
_entity_poly.entity_id
_entity_poly.type
_entity_poly.pdbx_seq_one_letter_code
_entity_poly.pdbx_strand_id
1 'polypeptide(L)'
;PMERFTRQAQEAMARTQAIVTQFGHATVEPEHLLLALLDNAGPVVDAVNWVTMAWVRAMASWAWRVKRSIGIMIGCYLTCVIT
;
A
#
# COMPACT_ATOMS: atom_id res chain seq x y z
N PRO A 1 -2.96 -31.04 6.53
CA PRO A 1 -3.14 -29.65 7.06
C PRO A 1 -2.91 -28.54 6.04
N MET A 2 -1.93 -28.70 5.14
CA MET A 2 -1.63 -27.73 4.07
C MET A 2 -2.67 -27.71 2.97
N GLU A 3 -3.41 -28.80 2.77
CA GLU A 3 -4.39 -28.93 1.66
C GLU A 3 -5.55 -27.92 1.74
N ARG A 4 -5.78 -27.30 2.90
CA ARG A 4 -6.82 -26.28 3.08
C ARG A 4 -6.45 -24.91 2.52
N PHE A 5 -5.16 -24.67 2.26
CA PHE A 5 -4.67 -23.38 1.79
C PHE A 5 -4.57 -23.36 0.27
N THR A 6 -4.63 -22.17 -0.31
CA THR A 6 -4.37 -22.00 -1.73
C THR A 6 -2.94 -22.43 -2.06
N ARG A 7 -2.72 -22.93 -3.27
CA ARG A 7 -1.38 -23.30 -3.75
C ARG A 7 -0.37 -22.16 -3.55
N GLN A 8 -0.77 -20.92 -3.82
CA GLN A 8 0.08 -19.74 -3.63
C GLN A 8 0.49 -19.54 -2.16
N ALA A 9 -0.42 -19.77 -1.21
CA ALA A 9 -0.12 -19.70 0.21
C ALA A 9 0.82 -20.83 0.66
N GLN A 10 0.64 -22.05 0.13
CA GLN A 10 1.56 -23.17 0.40
C GLN A 10 2.97 -22.87 -0.12
N GLU A 11 3.08 -22.34 -1.35
CA GLU A 11 4.36 -21.93 -1.92
C GLU A 11 5.01 -20.79 -1.12
N ALA A 12 4.22 -19.83 -0.63
CA ALA A 12 4.72 -18.76 0.23
C ALA A 12 5.25 -19.29 1.58
N MET A 13 4.60 -20.29 2.17
CA MET A 13 5.10 -20.94 3.38
C MET A 13 6.45 -21.64 3.14
N ALA A 14 6.61 -22.33 2.01
CA ALA A 14 7.90 -22.92 1.63
C ALA A 14 9.00 -21.86 1.45
N ARG A 15 8.69 -20.74 0.78
CA ARG A 15 9.62 -19.61 0.62
C ARG A 15 10.00 -18.95 1.94
N THR A 16 9.05 -18.83 2.87
CA THR A 16 9.28 -18.24 4.20
C THR A 16 10.43 -18.94 4.93
N GLN A 17 10.49 -20.27 4.84
CA GLN A 17 11.55 -21.05 5.48
C GLN A 17 12.93 -20.80 4.86
N ALA A 18 12.98 -20.62 3.53
CA ALA A 18 14.21 -20.26 2.84
C ALA A 18 14.69 -18.86 3.26
N ILE A 19 13.76 -17.90 3.36
CA ILE A 19 14.02 -16.53 3.82
C ILE A 19 14.60 -16.53 5.25
N VAL A 20 13.98 -17.25 6.19
CA VAL A 20 14.47 -17.34 7.57
C VAL A 20 15.91 -17.85 7.63
N THR A 21 16.24 -18.85 6.81
CA THR A 21 17.60 -19.41 6.73
C THR A 21 18.57 -18.41 6.10
N GLN A 22 18.15 -17.69 5.06
CA GLN A 22 18.94 -16.67 4.37
C GLN A 22 19.30 -15.49 5.29
N PHE A 23 18.37 -15.05 6.12
CA PHE A 23 18.60 -13.97 7.09
C PHE A 23 19.22 -14.45 8.41
N GLY A 24 19.41 -15.76 8.58
CA GLY A 24 20.00 -16.33 9.79
C GLY A 24 19.12 -16.21 11.03
N HIS A 25 17.80 -16.08 10.85
CA HIS A 25 16.86 -15.96 11.97
C HIS A 25 16.50 -17.34 12.51
N ALA A 26 16.40 -17.45 13.83
CA ALA A 26 16.15 -18.75 14.49
C ALA A 26 14.68 -19.20 14.42
N THR A 27 13.77 -18.27 14.13
CA THR A 27 12.33 -18.47 14.20
C THR A 27 11.61 -17.85 13.02
N VAL A 28 10.51 -18.48 12.60
CA VAL A 28 9.62 -17.92 11.58
C VAL A 28 8.78 -16.83 12.23
N GLU A 29 9.14 -15.57 11.96
CA GLU A 29 8.34 -14.41 12.37
C GLU A 29 7.41 -13.93 11.23
N PRO A 30 6.29 -13.25 11.56
CA PRO A 30 5.30 -12.79 10.58
C PRO A 30 5.87 -11.96 9.42
N GLU A 31 6.95 -11.23 9.67
CA GLU A 31 7.65 -10.37 8.71
C GLU A 31 8.22 -11.18 7.54
N HIS A 32 8.75 -12.38 7.82
CA HIS A 32 9.28 -13.28 6.80
C HIS A 32 8.16 -13.82 5.90
N LEU A 33 7.02 -14.16 6.48
CA LEU A 33 5.86 -14.62 5.74
C LEU A 33 5.29 -13.50 4.87
N LEU A 34 5.21 -12.28 5.42
CA LEU A 34 4.78 -11.11 4.66
C LEU A 34 5.71 -10.88 3.46
N LEU A 35 7.02 -10.94 3.66
CA LEU A 35 8.00 -10.82 2.58
C LEU A 35 7.80 -11.91 1.51
N ALA A 36 7.60 -13.17 1.92
CA ALA A 36 7.36 -14.29 1.01
C ALA A 36 6.05 -14.17 0.20
N LEU A 37 5.05 -13.48 0.75
CA LEU A 37 3.77 -13.20 0.10
C LEU A 37 3.86 -12.01 -0.85
N LEU A 38 4.66 -10.99 -0.52
CA LEU A 38 4.83 -9.79 -1.35
C LEU A 38 5.76 -10.00 -2.54
N ASP A 39 6.70 -10.94 -2.45
CA ASP A 39 7.66 -11.25 -3.52
C ASP A 39 7.00 -11.88 -4.77
N ASN A 40 5.78 -12.42 -4.64
CA ASN A 40 5.04 -12.99 -5.76
C ASN A 40 3.76 -12.19 -6.04
N ALA A 41 3.52 -11.86 -7.31
CA ALA A 41 2.29 -11.22 -7.73
C ALA A 41 1.06 -12.07 -7.33
N GLY A 42 0.09 -11.44 -6.69
CA GLY A 42 -1.06 -12.15 -6.15
C GLY A 42 -2.04 -11.25 -5.41
N PRO A 43 -3.15 -11.84 -4.92
CA PRO A 43 -4.23 -11.09 -4.29
C PRO A 43 -3.78 -10.31 -3.05
N VAL A 44 -2.74 -10.78 -2.35
CA VAL A 44 -2.15 -10.06 -1.20
C VAL A 44 -1.43 -8.80 -1.66
N VAL A 45 -0.64 -8.86 -2.74
CA VAL A 45 0.03 -7.69 -3.33
C VAL A 45 -1.00 -6.69 -3.83
N ASP A 46 -2.07 -7.16 -4.48
CA ASP A 46 -3.17 -6.31 -4.95
C ASP A 46 -3.88 -5.61 -3.80
N ALA A 47 -4.14 -6.32 -2.70
CA ALA A 47 -4.75 -5.75 -1.50
C ALA A 47 -3.86 -4.66 -0.88
N VAL A 48 -2.55 -4.90 -0.78
CA VAL A 48 -1.59 -3.91 -0.27
C VAL A 48 -1.51 -2.70 -1.19
N ASN A 49 -1.47 -2.91 -2.51
CA ASN A 49 -1.50 -1.84 -3.50
C ASN A 49 -2.80 -1.03 -3.43
N TRP A 50 -3.93 -1.68 -3.18
CA TRP A 50 -5.21 -0.99 -3.04
C TRP A 50 -5.19 -0.03 -1.84
N VAL A 51 -4.66 -0.46 -0.69
CA VAL A 51 -4.57 0.40 0.50
C VAL A 51 -3.65 1.59 0.22
N THR A 52 -2.46 1.36 -0.33
CA THR A 52 -1.51 2.45 -0.61
C THR A 52 -2.06 3.41 -1.65
N MET A 53 -2.69 2.91 -2.71
CA MET A 53 -3.31 3.75 -3.75
C MET A 53 -4.53 4.50 -3.24
N ALA A 54 -5.30 3.95 -2.31
CA ALA A 54 -6.40 4.67 -1.67
C ALA A 54 -5.91 5.92 -0.94
N TRP A 55 -4.81 5.82 -0.19
CA TRP A 55 -4.17 6.97 0.45
C TRP A 55 -3.61 7.97 -0.55
N VAL A 56 -2.93 7.50 -1.60
CA VAL A 56 -2.40 8.37 -2.66
C VAL A 56 -3.52 9.15 -3.34
N ARG A 57 -4.63 8.49 -3.67
CA ARG A 57 -5.81 9.13 -4.27
C ARG A 57 -6.46 10.12 -3.31
N ALA A 58 -6.58 9.78 -2.03
CA ALA A 58 -7.10 10.67 -1.00
C ALA A 58 -6.24 11.93 -0.86
N MET A 59 -4.91 11.78 -0.77
CA MET A 59 -3.96 12.88 -0.69
C MET A 59 -3.99 13.77 -1.94
N ALA A 60 -4.01 13.18 -3.14
CA ALA A 60 -4.13 13.92 -4.39
C ALA A 60 -5.46 14.70 -4.46
N SER A 61 -6.56 14.10 -3.99
CA SER A 61 -7.86 14.78 -3.92
C SER A 61 -7.87 15.94 -2.92
N TRP A 62 -7.17 15.80 -1.79
CA TRP A 62 -7.01 16.87 -0.79
C TRP A 62 -6.18 18.03 -1.37
N ALA A 63 -5.05 17.73 -2.01
CA ALA A 63 -4.20 18.74 -2.64
C ALA A 63 -4.97 19.55 -3.69
N TRP A 64 -5.79 18.88 -4.51
CA TRP A 64 -6.66 19.57 -5.47
C TRP A 64 -7.73 20.43 -4.78
N ARG A 65 -8.36 19.92 -3.72
CA ARG A 65 -9.39 20.64 -2.96
C ARG A 65 -8.84 21.91 -2.29
N VAL A 66 -7.63 21.85 -1.76
CA VAL A 66 -6.91 23.01 -1.20
C VAL A 66 -6.58 24.03 -2.31
N LYS A 67 -6.01 23.57 -3.43
CA LYS A 67 -5.65 24.44 -4.55
C LYS A 67 -6.86 25.16 -5.15
N ARG A 68 -8.01 24.48 -5.26
CA ARG A 68 -9.28 25.07 -5.70
C ARG A 68 -9.84 26.08 -4.72
N SER A 69 -9.75 25.82 -3.41
CA SER A 69 -10.26 26.74 -2.38
C SER A 69 -9.43 28.03 -2.28
N ILE A 70 -8.10 27.93 -2.38
CA ILE A 70 -7.19 29.09 -2.43
C ILE A 70 -7.40 29.91 -3.71
N GLY A 71 -7.58 29.26 -4.86
CA GLY A 71 -7.85 29.94 -6.13
C GLY A 71 -9.14 30.77 -6.12
N ILE A 72 -10.21 30.27 -5.48
CA ILE A 72 -11.47 31.00 -5.30
C ILE A 72 -11.26 32.22 -4.39
N MET A 73 -10.53 32.06 -3.28
CA MET A 73 -10.27 33.15 -2.34
C MET A 73 -9.48 34.30 -2.97
N ILE A 74 -8.42 33.99 -3.72
CA ILE A 74 -7.60 34.99 -4.41
C ILE A 74 -8.40 35.70 -5.50
N GLY A 75 -9.24 34.98 -6.26
CA GLY A 75 -10.11 35.57 -7.27
C GLY A 75 -11.13 36.55 -6.68
N CYS A 76 -11.79 36.19 -5.57
CA CYS A 76 -12.70 37.08 -4.87
C CYS A 76 -12.00 38.35 -4.33
N TYR A 77 -10.77 38.21 -3.80
CA TYR A 77 -10.02 39.34 -3.26
C TYR A 77 -9.62 40.36 -4.34
N LEU A 78 -9.13 39.90 -5.50
CA LEU A 78 -8.82 40.79 -6.62
C LEU A 78 -10.08 41.49 -7.16
N THR A 79 -11.22 40.80 -7.18
CA THR A 79 -12.48 41.40 -7.66
C THR A 79 -12.99 42.48 -6.72
N CYS A 80 -12.83 42.32 -5.40
CA CYS A 80 -13.19 43.34 -4.41
C CYS A 80 -12.26 44.56 -4.37
N VAL A 81 -10.98 44.42 -4.73
CA VAL A 81 -10.01 45.53 -4.67
C VAL A 81 -10.02 46.40 -5.92
N ILE A 82 -10.53 45.88 -7.05
CA ILE A 82 -10.55 46.58 -8.35
C ILE A 82 -11.87 47.36 -8.59
N THR A 83 -12.86 47.23 -7.70
CA THR A 83 -14.13 48.00 -7.75
C THR A 83 -14.14 49.08 -6.68
#